data_AF-A0A954J4Q3-F1
#
_entry.id   AF-A0A954J4Q3-F1
#
_cell.length_a   1.000
_cell.length_b   1.000
_cell.length_c   1.000
_cell.angle_alpha   90.00
_cell.angle_beta   90.00
_cell.angle_gamma   90.00
#
_symmetry.space_group_name_H-M   'P 1'
#
loop_
_entity.id
_entity.type
_entity.pdbx_description
1 polymer ?
#
loop_
_entity_poly.entity_id
_entity_poly.type
_entity_poly.pdbx_seq_one_letter_code
_entity_poly.pdbx_strand_id
1 'polypeptide(L)'
;MSRRGWIASLVAALSLTAVLWAAPGEDFEKARAAAGAEAVAELRELADWCKSEKLYGRRYDTLGSILVLAPDDEGARKELGHKRAKDGSWTAPEKSRRPRDHNEAADPEYFEQRGQVVDRLRSRLLAAAEEAQLPPTERRPVFEDLLKLDADDADTRFLLGEGRREGAWVLLEVLRSDERRAELSASVKDAFERPVTSTPGTANAREQAIGLPVTGVFETPDGRVLGTVPVDELQRAGILLAAIRRHVVGVFGKDAKYGQNCTIYVLRPEDKDRYIDGVPEIDAKYREFMRTLLGSGIQGADDLAQWGPSEADRRDMLVREAVGWLFADAYGITTAHGWVHEGFGLYFSKQIVNTRLHWFARPAEYGRVEDDEALRNRMAGGKTDWLLEASLLLKSEAAPKLQFFLGKDVNRMTTPELLVAQALAAYLVEGRPETLPAIWTAIGEGQPSPQVLERELGTDLTRLQATLVRWLEERGGEGGEPPKVKPEKKGKF
;
A
#
# COMPACT_ATOMS: atom_id res chain seq x y z
N MET A 1 -52.14 38.77 9.73
CA MET A 1 -52.18 37.35 9.32
C MET A 1 -50.88 36.68 9.71
N SER A 2 -50.92 35.73 10.66
CA SER A 2 -49.77 35.26 11.44
C SER A 2 -49.01 34.08 10.82
N ARG A 3 -47.70 34.26 10.59
CA ARG A 3 -46.72 33.21 10.22
C ARG A 3 -46.26 32.40 11.44
N ARG A 4 -47.17 31.70 12.14
CA ARG A 4 -46.84 30.84 13.30
C ARG A 4 -47.40 29.41 13.23
N GLY A 5 -47.90 28.96 12.07
CA GLY A 5 -48.66 27.72 11.96
C GLY A 5 -47.98 26.51 11.29
N TRP A 6 -46.76 26.60 10.76
CA TRP A 6 -46.22 25.57 9.86
C TRP A 6 -44.96 24.82 10.34
N ILE A 7 -44.41 25.14 11.51
CA ILE A 7 -43.21 24.45 12.04
C ILE A 7 -43.58 23.25 12.94
N ALA A 8 -44.82 23.15 13.42
CA ALA A 8 -45.24 22.06 14.30
C ALA A 8 -45.55 20.74 13.57
N SER A 9 -45.76 20.74 12.25
CA SER A 9 -46.10 19.53 11.48
C SER A 9 -44.89 18.86 10.80
N LEU A 10 -43.71 19.49 10.79
CA LEU A 10 -42.48 18.87 10.25
C LEU A 10 -41.68 18.10 11.32
N VAL A 11 -41.90 18.38 12.59
CA VAL A 11 -41.22 17.68 13.71
C VAL A 11 -41.91 16.36 14.05
N ALA A 12 -43.22 16.21 13.80
CA ALA A 12 -43.94 14.96 14.06
C ALA A 12 -43.84 13.91 12.95
N ALA A 13 -43.34 14.27 11.76
CA ALA A 13 -43.13 13.36 10.63
C ALA A 13 -41.69 12.79 10.56
N LEU A 14 -40.75 13.33 11.36
CA LEU A 14 -39.38 12.82 11.51
C LEU A 14 -39.20 11.89 12.72
N SER A 15 -40.26 11.64 13.49
CA SER A 15 -40.23 10.80 14.71
C SER A 15 -40.74 9.37 14.52
N LEU A 16 -41.08 8.96 13.30
CA LEU A 16 -41.72 7.67 13.00
C LEU A 16 -40.93 6.75 12.05
N THR A 17 -39.67 7.09 11.75
CA THR A 17 -38.68 6.18 11.17
C THR A 17 -37.44 6.09 12.07
N ALA A 18 -37.63 6.07 13.38
CA ALA A 18 -36.77 5.27 14.24
C ALA A 18 -37.12 3.80 13.98
N VAL A 19 -36.81 3.32 12.77
CA VAL A 19 -36.58 1.90 12.56
C VAL A 19 -35.52 1.59 13.59
N LEU A 20 -35.87 0.73 14.55
CA LEU A 20 -34.93 0.06 15.42
C LEU A 20 -33.93 -0.63 14.49
N TRP A 21 -32.87 0.10 14.12
CA TRP A 21 -31.62 -0.50 13.71
C TRP A 21 -31.15 -1.19 14.99
N ALA A 22 -31.58 -2.45 15.18
CA ALA A 22 -30.80 -3.37 15.99
C ALA A 22 -29.36 -3.18 15.53
N ALA A 23 -28.46 -2.89 16.48
CA ALA A 23 -27.06 -2.70 16.14
C ALA A 23 -26.66 -3.93 15.31
N PRO A 24 -26.20 -3.80 14.06
CA PRO A 24 -26.01 -4.92 13.13
C PRO A 24 -25.22 -6.10 13.73
N GLY A 25 -24.43 -5.84 14.79
CA GLY A 25 -23.71 -6.85 15.54
C GLY A 25 -24.54 -7.79 16.44
N GLU A 26 -25.74 -7.46 16.92
CA GLU A 26 -26.46 -8.34 17.88
C GLU A 26 -26.98 -9.61 17.18
N ASP A 27 -27.57 -9.46 16.00
CA ASP A 27 -28.06 -10.60 15.20
C ASP A 27 -26.89 -11.47 14.73
N PHE A 28 -25.77 -10.84 14.33
CA PHE A 28 -24.55 -11.56 13.97
C PHE A 28 -23.98 -12.36 15.13
N GLU A 29 -23.82 -11.78 16.32
CA GLU A 29 -23.25 -12.47 17.48
C GLU A 29 -24.15 -13.63 17.94
N LYS A 30 -25.48 -13.49 17.82
CA LYS A 30 -26.41 -14.60 18.06
C LYS A 30 -26.24 -15.72 17.04
N ALA A 31 -26.15 -15.40 15.75
CA ALA A 31 -25.91 -16.37 14.68
C ALA A 31 -24.53 -17.07 14.84
N ARG A 32 -23.50 -16.30 15.20
CA ARG A 32 -22.16 -16.78 15.51
C ARG A 32 -22.16 -17.74 16.70
N ALA A 33 -22.84 -17.39 17.79
CA ALA A 33 -22.96 -18.24 18.96
C ALA A 33 -23.70 -19.56 18.64
N ALA A 34 -24.77 -19.48 17.85
CA ALA A 34 -25.51 -20.68 17.41
C ALA A 34 -24.64 -21.59 16.53
N ALA A 35 -23.97 -21.02 15.52
CA ALA A 35 -23.08 -21.78 14.64
C ALA A 35 -21.90 -22.40 15.41
N GLY A 36 -21.33 -21.66 16.36
CA GLY A 36 -20.28 -22.14 17.25
C GLY A 36 -20.75 -23.29 18.14
N ALA A 37 -21.95 -23.21 18.72
CA ALA A 37 -22.52 -24.28 19.53
C ALA A 37 -22.73 -25.57 18.74
N GLU A 38 -23.21 -25.47 17.50
CA GLU A 38 -23.35 -26.63 16.59
C GLU A 38 -21.98 -27.22 16.23
N ALA A 39 -21.00 -26.39 15.88
CA ALA A 39 -19.64 -26.86 15.60
C ALA A 39 -18.99 -27.53 16.84
N VAL A 40 -19.23 -27.03 18.06
CA VAL A 40 -18.77 -27.67 19.30
C VAL A 40 -19.37 -29.06 19.47
N ALA A 41 -20.64 -29.25 19.14
CA ALA A 41 -21.27 -30.58 19.19
C ALA A 41 -20.59 -31.55 18.20
N GLU A 42 -20.38 -31.12 16.95
CA GLU A 42 -19.70 -31.93 15.92
C GLU A 42 -18.23 -32.23 16.29
N LEU A 43 -17.50 -31.26 16.83
CA LEU A 43 -16.12 -31.47 17.31
C LEU A 43 -16.05 -32.45 18.48
N ARG A 44 -17.09 -32.55 19.34
CA ARG A 44 -17.15 -33.55 20.40
C ARG A 44 -17.30 -34.96 19.82
N GLU A 45 -18.18 -35.12 18.85
CA GLU A 45 -18.35 -36.39 18.13
C GLU A 45 -17.02 -36.81 17.47
N LEU A 46 -16.33 -35.87 16.82
CA LEU A 46 -15.00 -36.11 16.25
C LEU A 46 -13.95 -36.47 17.32
N ALA A 47 -13.96 -35.82 18.48
CA ALA A 47 -13.04 -36.13 19.57
C ALA A 47 -13.28 -37.54 20.16
N ASP A 48 -14.53 -38.00 20.18
CA ASP A 48 -14.88 -39.36 20.59
C ASP A 48 -14.49 -40.39 19.53
N TRP A 49 -14.67 -40.08 18.24
CA TRP A 49 -14.16 -40.90 17.14
C TRP A 49 -12.63 -41.00 17.16
N CYS A 50 -11.91 -39.90 17.41
CA CYS A 50 -10.46 -39.92 17.56
C CYS A 50 -10.02 -40.87 18.70
N LYS A 51 -10.82 -40.95 19.77
CA LYS A 51 -10.57 -41.87 20.87
C LYS A 51 -10.76 -43.33 20.44
N SER A 52 -11.81 -43.67 19.69
CA SER A 52 -12.02 -45.04 19.19
C SER A 52 -10.92 -45.46 18.22
N GLU A 53 -10.44 -44.53 17.38
CA GLU A 53 -9.34 -44.76 16.44
C GLU A 53 -7.95 -44.67 17.08
N LYS A 54 -7.84 -44.40 18.38
CA LYS A 54 -6.56 -44.23 19.10
C LYS A 54 -5.69 -43.09 18.54
N LEU A 55 -6.32 -42.06 18.00
CA LEU A 55 -5.75 -40.76 17.61
C LEU A 55 -5.79 -39.77 18.78
N TYR A 56 -5.07 -40.05 19.87
CA TYR A 56 -5.14 -39.24 21.09
C TYR A 56 -4.53 -37.84 20.98
N GLY A 57 -3.52 -37.66 20.15
CA GLY A 57 -2.94 -36.36 19.81
C GLY A 57 -3.92 -35.52 19.01
N ARG A 58 -4.59 -36.11 18.01
CA ARG A 58 -5.66 -35.43 17.26
C ARG A 58 -6.85 -35.07 18.14
N ARG A 59 -7.29 -35.99 19.00
CA ARG A 59 -8.32 -35.72 20.01
C ARG A 59 -7.96 -34.52 20.88
N TYR A 60 -6.71 -34.44 21.33
CA TYR A 60 -6.21 -33.32 22.11
C TYR A 60 -6.35 -31.99 21.33
N ASP A 61 -5.97 -31.98 20.05
CA ASP A 61 -6.11 -30.78 19.20
C ASP A 61 -7.59 -30.40 18.96
N THR A 62 -8.48 -31.38 18.76
CA THR A 62 -9.93 -31.17 18.62
C THR A 62 -10.54 -30.56 19.88
N LEU A 63 -10.16 -31.05 21.07
CA LEU A 63 -10.59 -30.46 22.34
C LEU A 63 -10.06 -29.03 22.52
N GLY A 64 -8.85 -28.74 22.03
CA GLY A 64 -8.33 -27.38 21.96
C GLY A 64 -9.18 -26.47 21.08
N SER A 65 -9.63 -26.99 19.93
CA SER A 65 -10.52 -26.29 19.01
C SER A 65 -11.89 -26.00 19.63
N ILE A 66 -12.42 -26.92 20.45
CA ILE A 66 -13.64 -26.67 21.25
C ILE A 66 -13.43 -25.47 22.20
N LEU A 67 -12.28 -25.35 22.86
CA LEU A 67 -12.01 -24.21 23.75
C LEU A 67 -11.84 -22.87 23.03
N VAL A 68 -11.55 -22.87 21.72
CA VAL A 68 -11.57 -21.64 20.91
C VAL A 68 -13.00 -21.14 20.73
N LEU A 69 -13.95 -22.04 20.48
CA LEU A 69 -15.36 -21.71 20.24
C LEU A 69 -16.19 -21.55 21.52
N ALA A 70 -15.91 -22.37 22.52
CA ALA A 70 -16.57 -22.39 23.83
C ALA A 70 -15.50 -22.37 24.93
N PRO A 71 -14.97 -21.18 25.28
CA PRO A 71 -13.92 -21.06 26.28
C PRO A 71 -14.28 -21.64 27.64
N ASP A 72 -15.56 -21.74 28.00
CA ASP A 72 -16.02 -22.27 29.29
C ASP A 72 -16.43 -23.74 29.25
N ASP A 73 -16.10 -24.47 28.17
CA ASP A 73 -16.43 -25.88 28.04
C ASP A 73 -15.74 -26.75 29.11
N GLU A 74 -16.49 -27.11 30.16
CA GLU A 74 -15.98 -27.85 31.31
C GLU A 74 -15.45 -29.24 30.94
N GLY A 75 -16.06 -29.88 29.93
CA GLY A 75 -15.64 -31.20 29.45
C GLY A 75 -14.25 -31.14 28.82
N ALA A 76 -14.08 -30.28 27.80
CA ALA A 76 -12.81 -30.12 27.10
C ALA A 76 -11.70 -29.66 28.05
N ARG A 77 -11.99 -28.72 28.96
CA ARG A 77 -11.02 -28.27 29.97
C ARG A 77 -10.54 -29.39 30.88
N LYS A 78 -11.45 -30.23 31.41
CA LYS A 78 -11.07 -31.38 32.24
C LYS A 78 -10.19 -32.37 31.48
N GLU A 79 -10.54 -32.67 30.24
CA GLU A 79 -9.80 -33.63 29.43
C GLU A 79 -8.43 -33.11 28.98
N LEU A 80 -8.30 -31.80 28.78
CA LEU A 80 -7.03 -31.12 28.55
C LEU A 80 -6.22 -30.90 29.83
N GLY A 81 -6.72 -31.34 30.99
CA GLY A 81 -6.02 -31.27 32.27
C GLY A 81 -6.02 -29.89 32.94
N HIS A 82 -6.92 -28.99 32.54
CA HIS A 82 -7.13 -27.73 33.26
C HIS A 82 -7.70 -28.02 34.65
N LYS A 83 -7.33 -27.20 35.63
CA LYS A 83 -7.83 -27.28 37.00
C LYS A 83 -8.79 -26.13 37.27
N ARG A 84 -9.97 -26.44 37.80
CA ARG A 84 -10.93 -25.43 38.26
C ARG A 84 -10.56 -24.98 39.66
N ALA A 85 -10.32 -23.69 39.84
CA ALA A 85 -10.11 -23.07 41.14
C ALA A 85 -11.44 -22.92 41.90
N LYS A 86 -11.36 -22.60 43.19
CA LYS A 86 -12.55 -22.44 44.05
C LYS A 86 -13.45 -21.27 43.63
N ASP A 87 -12.89 -20.26 42.97
CA ASP A 87 -13.62 -19.11 42.41
C ASP A 87 -14.30 -19.42 41.08
N GLY A 88 -14.14 -20.64 40.56
CA GLY A 88 -14.71 -21.08 39.30
C GLY A 88 -13.81 -20.85 38.09
N SER A 89 -12.70 -20.10 38.22
CA SER A 89 -11.74 -19.88 37.14
C SER A 89 -10.98 -21.17 36.79
N TRP A 90 -10.48 -21.24 35.55
CA TRP A 90 -9.75 -22.40 35.06
C TRP A 90 -8.28 -22.06 34.82
N THR A 91 -7.39 -22.85 35.41
CA THR A 91 -5.94 -22.73 35.18
C THR A 91 -5.48 -23.85 34.25
N ALA A 92 -4.81 -23.48 33.16
CA ALA A 92 -4.17 -24.42 32.25
C ALA A 92 -3.05 -25.22 32.94
N PRO A 93 -2.76 -26.46 32.51
CA PRO A 93 -1.63 -27.20 33.06
C PRO A 93 -0.31 -26.49 32.76
N GLU A 94 0.60 -26.45 33.74
CA GLU A 94 1.94 -25.83 33.58
C GLU A 94 2.74 -26.47 32.43
N LYS A 95 2.54 -27.78 32.21
CA LYS A 95 3.13 -28.52 31.11
C LYS A 95 2.04 -29.30 30.40
N SER A 96 1.56 -28.77 29.28
CA SER A 96 0.74 -29.56 28.36
C SER A 96 1.58 -30.72 27.80
N ARG A 97 1.04 -31.94 27.87
CA ARG A 97 1.61 -33.12 27.23
C ARG A 97 0.63 -33.58 26.17
N ARG A 98 0.92 -33.23 24.91
CA ARG A 98 0.18 -33.76 23.76
C ARG A 98 0.40 -35.28 23.68
N PRO A 99 -0.65 -36.11 23.75
CA PRO A 99 -0.53 -37.55 23.61
C PRO A 99 -0.05 -37.94 22.21
N ARG A 100 0.52 -39.14 22.08
CA ARG A 100 0.91 -39.70 20.79
C ARG A 100 -0.28 -40.39 20.12
N ASP A 101 -0.40 -40.21 18.81
CA ASP A 101 -1.34 -40.97 17.98
C ASP A 101 -0.81 -42.40 17.72
N HIS A 102 -1.67 -43.40 17.87
CA HIS A 102 -1.31 -44.82 17.68
C HIS A 102 -1.82 -45.41 16.37
N ASN A 103 -2.62 -44.66 15.59
CA ASN A 103 -3.19 -45.09 14.33
C ASN A 103 -3.08 -43.99 13.25
N GLU A 104 -1.86 -43.64 12.85
CA GLU A 104 -1.61 -42.60 11.84
C GLU A 104 -2.29 -42.91 10.48
N ALA A 105 -2.72 -44.15 10.22
CA ALA A 105 -3.47 -44.50 9.02
C ALA A 105 -4.87 -43.86 8.96
N ALA A 106 -5.42 -43.45 10.11
CA ALA A 106 -6.70 -42.74 10.20
C ALA A 106 -6.56 -41.20 10.11
N ASP A 107 -5.34 -40.66 9.98
CA ASP A 107 -5.13 -39.21 9.84
C ASP A 107 -5.88 -38.60 8.63
N PRO A 108 -5.89 -39.21 7.43
CA PRO A 108 -6.63 -38.65 6.29
C PRO A 108 -8.12 -38.46 6.59
N GLU A 109 -8.77 -39.45 7.22
CA GLU A 109 -10.18 -39.39 7.60
C GLU A 109 -10.41 -38.35 8.72
N TYR A 110 -9.50 -38.25 9.68
CA TYR A 110 -9.54 -37.18 10.69
C TYR A 110 -9.55 -35.78 10.05
N PHE A 111 -8.62 -35.52 9.13
CA PHE A 111 -8.53 -34.22 8.47
C PHE A 111 -9.75 -33.94 7.58
N GLU A 112 -10.29 -34.95 6.91
CA GLU A 112 -11.53 -34.83 6.15
C GLU A 112 -12.72 -34.46 7.06
N GLN A 113 -12.94 -35.23 8.14
CA GLN A 113 -14.04 -34.95 9.07
C GLN A 113 -13.90 -33.58 9.73
N ARG A 114 -12.68 -33.21 10.17
CA ARG A 114 -12.42 -31.88 10.75
C ARG A 114 -12.65 -30.77 9.74
N GLY A 115 -12.17 -30.93 8.51
CA GLY A 115 -12.39 -29.98 7.42
C GLY A 115 -13.87 -29.75 7.18
N GLN A 116 -14.70 -30.80 7.17
CA GLN A 116 -16.15 -30.68 7.02
C GLN A 116 -16.81 -29.86 8.14
N VAL A 117 -16.37 -30.00 9.40
CA VAL A 117 -16.89 -29.19 10.52
C VAL A 117 -16.51 -27.72 10.35
N VAL A 118 -15.26 -27.45 9.98
CA VAL A 118 -14.76 -26.09 9.74
C VAL A 118 -15.45 -25.45 8.55
N ASP A 119 -15.65 -26.19 7.45
CA ASP A 119 -16.34 -25.73 6.25
C ASP A 119 -17.80 -25.34 6.53
N ARG A 120 -18.53 -26.15 7.30
CA ARG A 120 -19.90 -25.83 7.73
C ARG A 120 -19.94 -24.58 8.61
N LEU A 121 -19.03 -24.49 9.58
CA LEU A 121 -18.93 -23.32 10.44
C LEU A 121 -18.59 -22.06 9.64
N ARG A 122 -17.57 -22.11 8.78
CA ARG A 122 -17.17 -21.02 7.87
C ARG A 122 -18.34 -20.54 7.03
N SER A 123 -19.06 -21.47 6.38
CA SER A 123 -20.21 -21.15 5.52
C SER A 123 -21.31 -20.42 6.28
N ARG A 124 -21.63 -20.86 7.50
CA ARG A 124 -22.64 -20.20 8.36
C ARG A 124 -22.19 -18.83 8.84
N LEU A 125 -20.93 -18.69 9.25
CA LEU A 125 -20.39 -17.41 9.70
C LEU A 125 -20.30 -16.39 8.55
N LEU A 126 -19.95 -16.84 7.35
CA LEU A 126 -19.94 -16.00 6.15
C LEU A 126 -21.36 -15.52 5.82
N ALA A 127 -22.34 -16.44 5.77
CA ALA A 127 -23.73 -16.09 5.52
C ALA A 127 -24.28 -15.09 6.57
N ALA A 128 -24.00 -15.33 7.86
CA ALA A 128 -24.39 -14.42 8.93
C ALA A 128 -23.73 -13.04 8.81
N ALA A 129 -22.44 -12.98 8.46
CA ALA A 129 -21.71 -11.73 8.26
C ALA A 129 -22.22 -10.93 7.05
N GLU A 130 -22.66 -11.62 5.99
CA GLU A 130 -23.29 -11.02 4.82
C GLU A 130 -24.68 -10.49 5.12
N GLU A 131 -25.51 -11.27 5.81
CA GLU A 131 -26.85 -10.86 6.25
C GLU A 131 -26.80 -9.63 7.17
N ALA A 132 -25.85 -9.62 8.11
CA ALA A 132 -25.59 -8.47 8.99
C ALA A 132 -24.84 -7.31 8.32
N GLN A 133 -24.44 -7.46 7.05
CA GLN A 133 -23.67 -6.46 6.29
C GLN A 133 -22.41 -5.98 7.03
N LEU A 134 -21.72 -6.88 7.75
CA LEU A 134 -20.54 -6.50 8.51
C LEU A 134 -19.47 -5.90 7.58
N PRO A 135 -18.82 -4.79 7.96
CA PRO A 135 -17.70 -4.27 7.20
C PRO A 135 -16.50 -5.24 7.26
N PRO A 136 -15.57 -5.19 6.28
CA PRO A 136 -14.40 -6.07 6.24
C PRO A 136 -13.57 -6.09 7.54
N THR A 137 -13.46 -4.95 8.22
CA THR A 137 -12.73 -4.79 9.48
C THR A 137 -13.32 -5.63 10.62
N GLU A 138 -14.64 -5.82 10.64
CA GLU A 138 -15.38 -6.60 11.64
C GLU A 138 -15.48 -8.08 11.27
N ARG A 139 -15.49 -8.42 9.97
CA ARG A 139 -15.46 -9.83 9.51
C ARG A 139 -14.11 -10.50 9.82
N ARG A 140 -13.01 -9.74 9.73
CA ARG A 140 -11.65 -10.29 9.84
C ARG A 140 -11.40 -11.08 11.14
N PRO A 141 -11.69 -10.55 12.36
CA PRO A 141 -11.52 -11.32 13.60
C PRO A 141 -12.26 -12.66 13.61
N VAL A 142 -13.42 -12.74 12.97
CA VAL A 142 -14.21 -13.98 12.85
C VAL A 142 -13.45 -15.04 12.05
N PHE A 143 -12.85 -14.63 10.93
CA PHE A 143 -12.03 -15.51 10.10
C PHE A 143 -10.68 -15.84 10.74
N GLU A 144 -10.09 -14.92 11.50
CA GLU A 144 -8.89 -15.20 12.30
C GLU A 144 -9.18 -16.26 13.39
N ASP A 145 -10.38 -16.28 13.96
CA ASP A 145 -10.81 -17.33 14.89
C ASP A 145 -10.99 -18.68 14.18
N LEU A 146 -11.47 -18.71 12.94
CA LEU A 146 -11.53 -19.94 12.14
C LEU A 146 -10.14 -20.52 11.88
N LEU A 147 -9.12 -19.70 11.64
CA LEU A 147 -7.74 -20.18 11.46
C LEU A 147 -7.13 -20.77 12.74
N LYS A 148 -7.67 -20.45 13.92
CA LYS A 148 -7.29 -21.15 15.16
C LYS A 148 -7.87 -22.57 15.20
N LEU A 149 -8.99 -22.79 14.52
CA LEU A 149 -9.60 -24.11 14.36
C LEU A 149 -8.95 -24.92 13.26
N ASP A 150 -8.55 -24.29 12.16
CA ASP A 150 -7.77 -24.91 11.10
C ASP A 150 -6.84 -23.93 10.41
N ALA A 151 -5.54 -24.00 10.74
CA ALA A 151 -4.54 -23.05 10.27
C ALA A 151 -4.27 -23.15 8.76
N ASP A 152 -4.62 -24.27 8.12
CA ASP A 152 -4.40 -24.53 6.70
C ASP A 152 -5.69 -24.44 5.86
N ASP A 153 -6.79 -23.95 6.43
CA ASP A 153 -8.04 -23.77 5.70
C ASP A 153 -7.88 -22.74 4.57
N ALA A 154 -7.84 -23.23 3.32
CA ALA A 154 -7.51 -22.42 2.16
C ALA A 154 -8.54 -21.31 1.89
N ASP A 155 -9.81 -21.58 2.13
CA ASP A 155 -10.88 -20.62 1.90
C ASP A 155 -10.83 -19.49 2.95
N THR A 156 -10.67 -19.80 4.24
CA THR A 156 -10.50 -18.76 5.27
C THR A 156 -9.24 -17.95 5.04
N ARG A 157 -8.12 -18.59 4.66
CA ARG A 157 -6.88 -17.89 4.27
C ARG A 157 -7.13 -16.93 3.11
N PHE A 158 -7.83 -17.38 2.07
CA PHE A 158 -8.20 -16.55 0.91
C PHE A 158 -9.08 -15.36 1.31
N LEU A 159 -10.09 -15.58 2.15
CA LEU A 159 -10.95 -14.52 2.70
C LEU A 159 -10.16 -13.48 3.52
N LEU A 160 -9.04 -13.88 4.13
CA LEU A 160 -8.12 -13.02 4.86
C LEU A 160 -7.07 -12.33 3.98
N GLY A 161 -7.14 -12.54 2.67
CA GLY A 161 -6.22 -11.96 1.69
C GLY A 161 -4.93 -12.74 1.56
N GLU A 162 -4.95 -14.06 1.74
CA GLU A 162 -3.76 -14.92 1.62
C GLU A 162 -3.91 -15.99 0.52
N GLY A 163 -2.78 -16.43 -0.04
CA GLY A 163 -2.71 -17.53 -1.00
C GLY A 163 -1.41 -18.32 -0.84
N ARG A 164 -1.26 -19.44 -1.57
CA ARG A 164 -0.06 -20.29 -1.49
C ARG A 164 1.02 -19.86 -2.48
N ARG A 165 2.25 -19.72 -2.01
CA ARG A 165 3.47 -19.62 -2.83
C ARG A 165 4.55 -20.53 -2.26
N GLU A 166 5.08 -21.44 -3.08
CA GLU A 166 6.14 -22.38 -2.67
C GLU A 166 5.82 -23.16 -1.37
N GLY A 167 4.53 -23.47 -1.14
CA GLY A 167 4.08 -24.17 0.06
C GLY A 167 3.94 -23.29 1.31
N ALA A 168 4.19 -21.98 1.25
CA ALA A 168 3.89 -21.04 2.33
C ALA A 168 2.63 -20.22 2.04
N TRP A 169 1.92 -19.81 3.09
CA TRP A 169 0.85 -18.81 3.00
C TRP A 169 1.45 -17.42 2.93
N VAL A 170 1.16 -16.69 1.86
CA VAL A 170 1.59 -15.29 1.64
C VAL A 170 0.38 -14.43 1.34
N LEU A 171 0.52 -13.11 1.42
CA LEU A 171 -0.52 -12.17 1.02
C LEU A 171 -0.86 -12.34 -0.49
N LEU A 172 -2.13 -12.20 -0.85
CA LEU A 172 -2.56 -12.18 -2.26
C LEU A 172 -1.88 -11.04 -3.03
N GLU A 173 -1.60 -9.92 -2.38
CA GLU A 173 -0.84 -8.82 -2.94
C GLU A 173 0.56 -9.24 -3.37
N VAL A 174 1.19 -10.22 -2.70
CA VAL A 174 2.50 -10.73 -3.08
C VAL A 174 2.40 -11.55 -4.36
N LEU A 175 1.42 -12.44 -4.46
CA LEU A 175 1.17 -13.22 -5.67
C LEU A 175 0.94 -12.30 -6.88
N ARG A 176 0.13 -11.27 -6.67
CA ARG A 176 -0.17 -10.28 -7.71
C ARG A 176 1.02 -9.42 -8.07
N SER A 177 1.86 -9.04 -7.09
CA SER A 177 3.03 -8.19 -7.34
C SER A 177 3.98 -8.84 -8.35
N ASP A 178 4.09 -10.16 -8.38
CA ASP A 178 4.94 -10.87 -9.34
C ASP A 178 4.45 -10.69 -10.79
N GLU A 179 3.16 -10.92 -11.02
CA GLU A 179 2.51 -10.69 -12.33
C GLU A 179 2.59 -9.21 -12.72
N ARG A 180 2.24 -8.32 -11.78
CA ARG A 180 2.19 -6.89 -12.03
C ARG A 180 3.54 -6.28 -12.35
N ARG A 181 4.63 -6.75 -11.74
CA ARG A 181 5.99 -6.27 -12.09
C ARG A 181 6.39 -6.62 -13.52
N ALA A 182 5.97 -7.78 -14.03
CA ALA A 182 6.18 -8.16 -15.42
C ALA A 182 5.40 -7.22 -16.36
N GLU A 183 4.14 -6.92 -16.04
CA GLU A 183 3.31 -5.96 -16.78
C GLU A 183 3.91 -4.54 -16.77
N LEU A 184 4.38 -4.07 -15.62
CA LEU A 184 5.00 -2.75 -15.47
C LEU A 184 6.29 -2.67 -16.31
N SER A 185 7.12 -3.70 -16.26
CA SER A 185 8.34 -3.78 -17.08
C SER A 185 8.03 -3.78 -18.57
N ALA A 186 7.01 -4.54 -18.99
CA ALA A 186 6.53 -4.54 -20.37
C ALA A 186 5.97 -3.17 -20.79
N SER A 187 5.24 -2.49 -19.90
CA SER A 187 4.71 -1.15 -20.14
C SER A 187 5.82 -0.11 -20.32
N VAL A 188 6.87 -0.14 -19.50
CA VAL A 188 8.05 0.72 -19.69
C VAL A 188 8.68 0.46 -21.06
N LYS A 189 8.88 -0.81 -21.42
CA LYS A 189 9.44 -1.18 -22.72
C LYS A 189 8.59 -0.64 -23.88
N ASP A 190 7.28 -0.89 -23.88
CA ASP A 190 6.35 -0.37 -24.89
C ASP A 190 6.35 1.16 -24.97
N ALA A 191 6.45 1.84 -23.82
CA ALA A 191 6.50 3.29 -23.78
C ALA A 191 7.70 3.88 -24.54
N PHE A 192 8.85 3.20 -24.50
CA PHE A 192 10.07 3.57 -25.22
C PHE A 192 10.14 3.06 -26.68
N GLU A 193 9.52 1.93 -27.00
CA GLU A 193 9.53 1.37 -28.37
C GLU A 193 8.70 2.20 -29.36
N ARG A 194 7.69 2.92 -28.87
CA ARG A 194 6.87 3.80 -29.68
C ARG A 194 7.64 5.06 -30.07
N PRO A 195 7.84 5.34 -31.38
CA PRO A 195 8.55 6.53 -31.83
C PRO A 195 7.93 7.81 -31.26
N VAL A 196 8.78 8.79 -30.96
CA VAL A 196 8.37 10.15 -30.57
C VAL A 196 8.78 11.06 -31.71
N THR A 197 7.79 11.67 -32.37
CA THR A 197 8.07 12.68 -33.38
C THR A 197 8.62 13.91 -32.67
N SER A 198 9.87 14.25 -32.95
CA SER A 198 10.55 15.43 -32.42
C SER A 198 10.99 16.30 -33.60
N THR A 199 10.46 17.52 -33.69
CA THR A 199 10.81 18.46 -34.76
C THR A 199 11.56 19.66 -34.21
N PRO A 200 12.64 20.13 -34.88
CA PRO A 200 13.31 21.36 -34.48
C PRO A 200 12.33 22.54 -34.43
N GLY A 201 12.38 23.31 -33.35
CA GLY A 201 11.64 24.56 -33.15
C GLY A 201 12.57 25.76 -33.06
N THR A 202 12.01 26.92 -32.71
CA THR A 202 12.75 28.16 -32.43
C THR A 202 12.35 28.72 -31.08
N ALA A 203 13.29 29.39 -30.39
CA ALA A 203 13.00 30.07 -29.14
C ALA A 203 11.95 31.18 -29.37
N ASN A 204 10.92 31.25 -28.55
CA ASN A 204 9.90 32.30 -28.63
C ASN A 204 10.42 33.62 -28.05
N ALA A 205 9.62 34.69 -28.16
CA ALA A 205 10.02 36.02 -27.69
C ALA A 205 10.33 36.06 -26.18
N ARG A 206 9.60 35.30 -25.37
CA ARG A 206 9.83 35.20 -23.92
C ARG A 206 11.19 34.57 -23.64
N GLU A 207 11.52 33.48 -24.31
CA GLU A 207 12.79 32.76 -24.12
C GLU A 207 13.99 33.52 -24.64
N GLN A 208 13.83 34.23 -25.77
CA GLN A 208 14.85 35.14 -26.27
C GLN A 208 15.15 36.25 -25.27
N ALA A 209 14.12 36.77 -24.57
CA ALA A 209 14.29 37.78 -23.54
C ALA A 209 15.04 37.27 -22.29
N ILE A 210 14.99 35.97 -21.99
CA ILE A 210 15.78 35.36 -20.90
C ILE A 210 17.29 35.39 -21.21
N GLY A 211 17.68 35.39 -22.50
CA GLY A 211 19.07 35.50 -22.91
C GLY A 211 19.92 34.24 -22.68
N LEU A 212 19.29 33.06 -22.70
CA LEU A 212 20.00 31.78 -22.60
C LEU A 212 20.80 31.47 -23.87
N PRO A 213 21.98 30.83 -23.75
CA PRO A 213 22.72 30.31 -24.90
C PRO A 213 22.08 29.01 -25.40
N VAL A 214 20.89 29.13 -26.01
CA VAL A 214 20.08 27.99 -26.44
C VAL A 214 20.82 27.14 -27.47
N THR A 215 20.98 25.85 -27.17
CA THR A 215 21.61 24.86 -28.06
C THR A 215 20.60 24.21 -29.00
N GLY A 216 19.33 24.14 -28.60
CA GLY A 216 18.26 23.58 -29.39
C GLY A 216 16.87 23.80 -28.78
N VAL A 217 15.87 23.68 -29.63
CA VAL A 217 14.44 23.67 -29.29
C VAL A 217 13.81 22.54 -30.06
N PHE A 218 12.99 21.72 -29.39
CA PHE A 218 12.32 20.57 -29.98
C PHE A 218 10.86 20.55 -29.57
N GLU A 219 9.98 20.43 -30.56
CA GLU A 219 8.54 20.22 -30.37
C GLU A 219 8.25 18.72 -30.36
N THR A 220 7.46 18.26 -29.39
CA THR A 220 6.96 16.89 -29.29
C THR A 220 5.43 16.90 -29.09
N PRO A 221 4.73 15.77 -29.29
CA PRO A 221 3.28 15.71 -29.02
C PRO A 221 2.90 16.02 -27.57
N ASP A 222 3.83 15.82 -26.64
CA ASP A 222 3.61 15.95 -25.21
C ASP A 222 4.16 17.28 -24.65
N GLY A 223 4.71 18.15 -25.49
CA GLY A 223 5.22 19.46 -25.08
C GLY A 223 6.52 19.84 -25.77
N ARG A 224 7.08 20.95 -25.33
CA ARG A 224 8.25 21.57 -25.93
C ARG A 224 9.46 21.44 -25.04
N VAL A 225 10.62 21.09 -25.62
CA VAL A 225 11.89 20.98 -24.89
C VAL A 225 12.87 22.03 -25.40
N LEU A 226 13.39 22.84 -24.51
CA LEU A 226 14.38 23.88 -24.79
C LEU A 226 15.54 23.72 -23.82
N GLY A 227 16.77 24.05 -24.23
CA GLY A 227 17.84 24.04 -23.25
C GLY A 227 19.18 24.55 -23.72
N THR A 228 20.14 24.41 -22.82
CA THR A 228 21.55 24.80 -23.03
C THR A 228 22.50 23.61 -22.96
N VAL A 229 21.97 22.41 -22.75
CA VAL A 229 22.70 21.13 -22.80
C VAL A 229 22.87 20.62 -24.24
N PRO A 230 23.70 19.60 -24.51
CA PRO A 230 23.82 19.03 -25.85
C PRO A 230 22.47 18.63 -26.49
N VAL A 231 22.38 18.76 -27.81
CA VAL A 231 21.15 18.50 -28.59
C VAL A 231 20.60 17.09 -28.38
N ASP A 232 21.47 16.10 -28.28
CA ASP A 232 21.09 14.71 -28.06
C ASP A 232 20.46 14.50 -26.68
N GLU A 233 20.86 15.26 -25.67
CA GLU A 233 20.22 15.26 -24.36
C GLU A 233 18.82 15.88 -24.40
N LEU A 234 18.61 16.97 -25.15
CA LEU A 234 17.29 17.58 -25.33
C LEU A 234 16.30 16.63 -26.02
N GLN A 235 16.76 15.91 -27.04
CA GLN A 235 15.95 14.89 -27.73
C GLN A 235 15.59 13.74 -26.78
N ARG A 236 16.55 13.27 -25.97
CA ARG A 236 16.30 12.25 -24.95
C ARG A 236 15.29 12.73 -23.90
N ALA A 237 15.33 13.99 -23.48
CA ALA A 237 14.33 14.56 -22.57
C ALA A 237 12.91 14.52 -23.16
N GLY A 238 12.75 14.87 -24.44
CA GLY A 238 11.46 14.73 -25.16
C GLY A 238 10.95 13.28 -25.20
N ILE A 239 11.85 12.32 -25.44
CA ILE A 239 11.52 10.89 -25.41
C ILE A 239 11.08 10.45 -24.01
N LEU A 240 11.78 10.90 -22.96
CA LEU A 240 11.45 10.55 -21.57
C LEU A 240 10.07 11.07 -21.16
N LEU A 241 9.71 12.30 -21.52
CA LEU A 241 8.39 12.89 -21.25
C LEU A 241 7.25 12.09 -21.87
N ALA A 242 7.42 11.70 -23.14
CA ALA A 242 6.45 10.86 -23.82
C ALA A 242 6.37 9.46 -23.20
N ALA A 243 7.51 8.87 -22.86
CA ALA A 243 7.58 7.54 -22.27
C ALA A 243 6.92 7.50 -20.88
N ILE A 244 7.24 8.44 -19.98
CA ILE A 244 6.62 8.46 -18.65
C ILE A 244 5.12 8.72 -18.73
N ARG A 245 4.65 9.61 -19.61
CA ARG A 245 3.21 9.84 -19.81
C ARG A 245 2.50 8.57 -20.27
N ARG A 246 3.02 7.91 -21.32
CA ARG A 246 2.45 6.64 -21.82
C ARG A 246 2.42 5.57 -20.74
N HIS A 247 3.49 5.47 -19.97
CA HIS A 247 3.58 4.51 -18.87
C HIS A 247 2.55 4.81 -17.78
N VAL A 248 2.47 6.04 -17.28
CA VAL A 248 1.48 6.47 -16.27
C VAL A 248 0.05 6.24 -16.77
N VAL A 249 -0.28 6.66 -18.00
CA VAL A 249 -1.60 6.43 -18.59
C VAL A 249 -1.90 4.94 -18.73
N GLY A 250 -0.93 4.12 -19.15
CA GLY A 250 -1.07 2.67 -19.26
C GLY A 250 -1.24 1.97 -17.89
N VAL A 251 -0.56 2.46 -16.86
CA VAL A 251 -0.63 1.90 -15.50
C VAL A 251 -1.95 2.19 -14.84
N PHE A 252 -2.48 3.40 -14.99
CA PHE A 252 -3.68 3.85 -14.29
C PHE A 252 -4.96 3.82 -15.13
N GLY A 253 -4.86 3.66 -16.44
CA GLY A 253 -6.01 3.65 -17.35
C GLY A 253 -6.77 4.99 -17.43
N LYS A 254 -6.17 6.08 -16.93
CA LYS A 254 -6.74 7.42 -16.95
C LYS A 254 -5.92 8.32 -17.86
N ASP A 255 -6.59 9.08 -18.72
CA ASP A 255 -5.90 10.09 -19.53
C ASP A 255 -5.28 11.14 -18.61
N ALA A 256 -4.05 11.52 -18.94
CA ALA A 256 -3.25 12.47 -18.21
C ALA A 256 -2.41 13.21 -19.24
N LYS A 257 -2.26 14.52 -19.11
CA LYS A 257 -1.51 15.36 -20.05
C LYS A 257 -0.68 16.41 -19.32
N TYR A 258 0.35 16.87 -20.00
CA TYR A 258 1.03 18.10 -19.61
C TYR A 258 0.21 19.31 -20.08
N GLY A 259 0.49 20.49 -19.51
CA GLY A 259 -0.14 21.75 -19.96
C GLY A 259 0.09 21.98 -21.46
N GLN A 260 -0.91 22.54 -22.16
CA GLN A 260 -0.85 22.69 -23.62
C GLN A 260 0.32 23.56 -24.11
N ASN A 261 0.80 24.47 -23.25
CA ASN A 261 1.90 25.38 -23.55
C ASN A 261 3.16 25.04 -22.77
N CYS A 262 3.26 23.82 -22.24
CA CYS A 262 4.37 23.39 -21.40
C CYS A 262 5.70 23.44 -22.15
N THR A 263 6.64 24.24 -21.63
CA THR A 263 8.05 24.19 -22.02
C THR A 263 8.89 23.59 -20.89
N ILE A 264 9.65 22.56 -21.24
CA ILE A 264 10.61 21.90 -20.38
C ILE A 264 12.01 22.46 -20.70
N TYR A 265 12.57 23.18 -19.73
CA TYR A 265 13.90 23.77 -19.79
C TYR A 265 14.94 22.80 -19.21
N VAL A 266 15.85 22.30 -20.05
CA VAL A 266 16.97 21.45 -19.63
C VAL A 266 18.26 22.26 -19.72
N LEU A 267 18.73 22.73 -18.56
CA LEU A 267 19.77 23.74 -18.47
C LEU A 267 21.05 23.13 -17.90
N ARG A 268 22.19 23.67 -18.33
CA ARG A 268 23.46 23.44 -17.64
C ARG A 268 23.46 24.17 -16.29
N PRO A 269 24.16 23.66 -15.27
CA PRO A 269 24.22 24.31 -13.95
C PRO A 269 24.67 25.77 -14.00
N GLU A 270 25.61 26.12 -14.88
CA GLU A 270 26.11 27.49 -15.05
C GLU A 270 25.08 28.47 -15.64
N ASP A 271 24.02 27.97 -16.28
CA ASP A 271 22.95 28.79 -16.89
C ASP A 271 21.75 28.98 -15.94
N LYS A 272 21.75 28.32 -14.77
CA LYS A 272 20.68 28.36 -13.76
C LYS A 272 20.32 29.79 -13.36
N ASP A 273 21.30 30.57 -12.92
CA ASP A 273 21.03 31.87 -12.33
C ASP A 273 20.49 32.85 -13.37
N ARG A 274 21.02 32.77 -14.60
CA ARG A 274 20.52 33.56 -15.74
C ARG A 274 19.06 33.25 -16.04
N TYR A 275 18.68 31.97 -16.04
CA TYR A 275 17.29 31.58 -16.24
C TYR A 275 16.39 32.14 -15.13
N ILE A 276 16.73 31.90 -13.87
CA ILE A 276 15.97 32.41 -12.71
C ILE A 276 15.86 33.94 -12.77
N ASP A 277 16.90 34.64 -13.22
CA ASP A 277 16.83 36.09 -13.31
C ASP A 277 15.98 36.61 -14.48
N GLY A 278 15.94 35.87 -15.59
CA GLY A 278 15.25 36.26 -16.81
C GLY A 278 13.76 35.90 -16.87
N VAL A 279 13.25 34.99 -16.05
CA VAL A 279 11.84 34.58 -16.06
C VAL A 279 10.96 35.67 -15.40
N PRO A 280 10.07 36.35 -16.14
CA PRO A 280 9.34 37.50 -15.62
C PRO A 280 8.23 37.14 -14.62
N GLU A 281 7.72 35.91 -14.63
CA GLU A 281 6.59 35.49 -13.80
C GLU A 281 6.98 35.20 -12.33
N ILE A 282 8.26 34.95 -12.05
CA ILE A 282 8.71 34.53 -10.72
C ILE A 282 9.08 35.72 -9.85
N ASP A 283 8.43 35.81 -8.69
CA ASP A 283 8.68 36.85 -7.70
C ASP A 283 10.05 36.68 -7.02
N ALA A 284 10.54 37.73 -6.35
CA ALA A 284 11.86 37.74 -5.72
C ALA A 284 12.03 36.63 -4.67
N LYS A 285 10.98 36.34 -3.90
CA LYS A 285 11.02 35.30 -2.85
C LYS A 285 11.10 33.92 -3.47
N TYR A 286 10.34 33.67 -4.54
CA TYR A 286 10.37 32.41 -5.25
C TYR A 286 11.68 32.20 -6.01
N ARG A 287 12.29 33.27 -6.55
CA ARG A 287 13.65 33.22 -7.13
C ARG A 287 14.68 32.74 -6.11
N GLU A 288 14.68 33.30 -4.90
CA GLU A 288 15.57 32.87 -3.81
C GLU A 288 15.37 31.39 -3.48
N PHE A 289 14.12 30.93 -3.42
CA PHE A 289 13.81 29.53 -3.20
C PHE A 289 14.29 28.63 -4.36
N MET A 290 14.02 28.98 -5.62
CA MET A 290 14.49 28.21 -6.79
C MET A 290 16.01 28.07 -6.83
N ARG A 291 16.76 29.05 -6.31
CA ARG A 291 18.22 28.96 -6.20
C ARG A 291 18.71 27.86 -5.26
N THR A 292 17.89 27.38 -4.33
CA THR A 292 18.23 26.23 -3.47
C THR A 292 17.88 24.88 -4.10
N LEU A 293 17.13 24.88 -5.22
CA LEU A 293 16.66 23.66 -5.88
C LEU A 293 17.59 23.24 -7.01
N LEU A 294 17.46 22.01 -7.48
CA LEU A 294 18.09 21.50 -8.70
C LEU A 294 17.16 21.61 -9.92
N GLY A 295 15.87 21.82 -9.69
CA GLY A 295 14.84 22.03 -10.68
C GLY A 295 13.52 22.39 -10.01
N SER A 296 12.57 22.92 -10.76
CA SER A 296 11.25 23.28 -10.26
C SER A 296 10.25 23.51 -11.39
N GLY A 297 8.96 23.35 -11.10
CA GLY A 297 7.92 23.96 -11.90
C GLY A 297 7.97 25.50 -11.78
N ILE A 298 7.55 26.22 -12.80
CA ILE A 298 7.59 27.68 -12.82
C ILE A 298 6.27 28.23 -12.27
N GLN A 299 6.36 29.06 -11.23
CA GLN A 299 5.18 29.70 -10.63
C GLN A 299 4.39 30.48 -11.70
N GLY A 300 3.09 30.17 -11.82
CA GLY A 300 2.19 30.87 -12.74
C GLY A 300 2.32 30.45 -14.22
N ALA A 301 3.11 29.42 -14.53
CA ALA A 301 3.23 28.85 -15.87
C ALA A 301 3.16 27.32 -15.84
N ASP A 302 2.88 26.70 -16.98
CA ASP A 302 2.92 25.24 -17.17
C ASP A 302 4.34 24.76 -17.52
N ASP A 303 5.37 25.49 -17.09
CA ASP A 303 6.77 25.26 -17.46
C ASP A 303 7.56 24.55 -16.35
N LEU A 304 8.54 23.75 -16.75
CA LEU A 304 9.43 23.02 -15.85
C LEU A 304 10.87 23.40 -16.19
N ALA A 305 11.71 23.63 -15.20
CA ALA A 305 13.13 23.86 -15.44
C ALA A 305 14.00 22.97 -14.57
N GLN A 306 15.08 22.46 -15.15
CA GLN A 306 15.95 21.45 -14.58
C GLN A 306 17.41 21.85 -14.85
N TRP A 307 18.24 21.92 -13.81
CA TRP A 307 19.65 22.34 -13.88
C TRP A 307 20.54 21.48 -12.97
N GLY A 308 20.19 20.20 -12.85
CA GLY A 308 20.99 19.21 -12.13
C GLY A 308 22.43 19.12 -12.65
N PRO A 309 23.41 18.75 -11.79
CA PRO A 309 24.83 18.81 -12.11
C PRO A 309 25.26 17.84 -13.22
N SER A 310 24.60 16.70 -13.36
CA SER A 310 24.83 15.73 -14.44
C SER A 310 23.59 15.47 -15.30
N GLU A 311 23.77 14.82 -16.46
CA GLU A 311 22.64 14.34 -17.27
C GLU A 311 21.76 13.35 -16.48
N ALA A 312 22.37 12.50 -15.64
CA ALA A 312 21.61 11.54 -14.83
C ALA A 312 20.68 12.27 -13.84
N ASP A 313 21.20 13.33 -13.19
CA ASP A 313 20.43 14.16 -12.28
C ASP A 313 19.23 14.82 -13.00
N ARG A 314 19.49 15.44 -14.16
CA ARG A 314 18.44 16.12 -14.93
C ARG A 314 17.36 15.17 -15.43
N ARG A 315 17.72 13.95 -15.84
CA ARG A 315 16.74 12.93 -16.28
C ARG A 315 15.89 12.39 -15.13
N ASP A 316 16.52 12.11 -13.98
CA ASP A 316 15.83 11.60 -12.78
C ASP A 316 14.79 12.60 -12.27
N MET A 317 15.18 13.86 -12.17
CA MET A 317 14.31 14.93 -11.72
C MET A 317 13.23 15.28 -12.76
N LEU A 318 13.56 15.27 -14.07
CA LEU A 318 12.58 15.44 -15.14
C LEU A 318 11.44 14.43 -15.02
N VAL A 319 11.77 13.15 -14.87
CA VAL A 319 10.75 12.09 -14.74
C VAL A 319 9.94 12.28 -13.46
N ARG A 320 10.60 12.59 -12.33
CA ARG A 320 9.91 12.79 -11.04
C ARG A 320 8.89 13.93 -11.10
N GLU A 321 9.29 15.08 -11.64
CA GLU A 321 8.41 16.24 -11.75
C GLU A 321 7.30 16.02 -12.80
N ALA A 322 7.61 15.35 -13.91
CA ALA A 322 6.63 14.98 -14.92
C ALA A 322 5.51 14.08 -14.35
N VAL A 323 5.85 13.11 -13.47
CA VAL A 323 4.86 12.29 -12.75
C VAL A 323 3.95 13.18 -11.90
N GLY A 324 4.54 14.12 -11.14
CA GLY A 324 3.78 15.05 -10.30
C GLY A 324 2.74 15.85 -11.10
N TRP A 325 3.10 16.32 -12.30
CA TRP A 325 2.19 17.05 -13.18
C TRP A 325 1.08 16.18 -13.80
N LEU A 326 1.42 14.97 -14.24
CA LEU A 326 0.42 14.03 -14.75
C LEU A 326 -0.60 13.67 -13.66
N PHE A 327 -0.15 13.58 -12.40
CA PHE A 327 -1.02 13.35 -11.25
C PHE A 327 -1.86 14.58 -10.91
N ALA A 328 -1.31 15.78 -11.04
CA ALA A 328 -2.06 17.02 -10.87
C ALA A 328 -3.18 17.16 -11.91
N ASP A 329 -2.90 16.88 -13.19
CA ASP A 329 -3.91 16.93 -14.27
C ASP A 329 -4.96 15.81 -14.12
N ALA A 330 -4.52 14.56 -13.95
CA ALA A 330 -5.44 13.43 -13.94
C ALA A 330 -6.27 13.34 -12.66
N TYR A 331 -5.74 13.77 -11.52
CA TYR A 331 -6.37 13.52 -10.23
C TYR A 331 -6.48 14.75 -9.32
N GLY A 332 -5.81 15.87 -9.60
CA GLY A 332 -5.73 16.99 -8.66
C GLY A 332 -4.70 16.79 -7.54
N ILE A 333 -3.81 15.80 -7.68
CA ILE A 333 -2.75 15.53 -6.70
C ILE A 333 -1.60 16.51 -6.94
N THR A 334 -1.35 17.39 -5.97
CA THR A 334 -0.24 18.35 -5.98
C THR A 334 0.81 18.03 -4.91
N THR A 335 1.80 18.91 -4.77
CA THR A 335 2.83 18.87 -3.70
C THR A 335 2.27 18.97 -2.28
N ALA A 336 0.99 19.33 -2.11
CA ALA A 336 0.28 19.24 -0.84
C ALA A 336 0.09 17.79 -0.35
N HIS A 337 0.18 16.80 -1.24
CA HIS A 337 0.07 15.37 -0.95
C HIS A 337 1.46 14.73 -1.00
N GLY A 338 2.34 15.12 -0.06
CA GLY A 338 3.77 14.83 -0.11
C GLY A 338 4.11 13.35 -0.29
N TRP A 339 3.40 12.45 0.39
CA TRP A 339 3.63 11.01 0.27
C TRP A 339 3.28 10.46 -1.13
N VAL A 340 2.24 11.00 -1.77
CA VAL A 340 1.85 10.60 -3.13
C VAL A 340 2.88 11.15 -4.12
N HIS A 341 3.17 12.44 -4.01
CA HIS A 341 4.09 13.13 -4.92
C HIS A 341 5.47 12.49 -4.90
N GLU A 342 6.09 12.36 -3.72
CA GLU A 342 7.44 11.80 -3.61
C GLU A 342 7.43 10.28 -3.76
N GLY A 343 6.52 9.57 -3.10
CA GLY A 343 6.49 8.11 -3.12
C GLY A 343 6.35 7.55 -4.53
N PHE A 344 5.36 8.05 -5.30
CA PHE A 344 5.12 7.61 -6.67
C PHE A 344 6.14 8.19 -7.65
N GLY A 345 6.54 9.45 -7.47
CA GLY A 345 7.62 10.05 -8.26
C GLY A 345 8.89 9.20 -8.20
N LEU A 346 9.30 8.76 -7.01
CA LEU A 346 10.48 7.91 -6.82
C LEU A 346 10.30 6.49 -7.35
N TYR A 347 9.10 5.93 -7.20
CA TYR A 347 8.79 4.62 -7.75
C TYR A 347 8.88 4.61 -9.28
N PHE A 348 8.27 5.58 -9.95
CA PHE A 348 8.28 5.68 -11.42
C PHE A 348 9.63 6.16 -11.98
N SER A 349 10.35 7.06 -11.31
CA SER A 349 11.72 7.40 -11.71
C SER A 349 12.62 6.18 -11.73
N LYS A 350 12.51 5.29 -10.73
CA LYS A 350 13.23 4.00 -10.76
C LYS A 350 12.84 3.16 -11.98
N GLN A 351 11.57 3.12 -12.36
CA GLN A 351 11.13 2.30 -13.49
C GLN A 351 11.60 2.85 -14.84
N ILE A 352 11.54 4.18 -15.03
CA ILE A 352 11.84 4.81 -16.32
C ILE A 352 13.34 5.06 -16.53
N VAL A 353 14.06 5.53 -15.51
CA VAL A 353 15.48 5.92 -15.63
C VAL A 353 16.41 5.10 -14.73
N ASN A 354 15.89 4.13 -13.98
CA ASN A 354 16.66 3.24 -13.11
C ASN A 354 17.45 3.94 -11.99
N THR A 355 17.03 5.14 -11.61
CA THR A 355 17.68 5.97 -10.58
C THR A 355 16.69 6.52 -9.56
N ARG A 356 17.23 7.06 -8.46
CA ARG A 356 16.52 7.78 -7.38
C ARG A 356 17.42 8.89 -6.83
N LEU A 357 17.94 9.71 -7.73
CA LEU A 357 18.97 10.71 -7.37
C LEU A 357 18.38 11.90 -6.63
N HIS A 358 17.11 12.23 -6.90
CA HIS A 358 16.48 13.41 -6.35
C HIS A 358 15.19 13.09 -5.59
N TRP A 359 15.15 13.59 -4.37
CA TRP A 359 14.01 13.51 -3.46
C TRP A 359 14.05 14.69 -2.50
N PHE A 360 12.89 15.10 -2.02
CA PHE A 360 12.79 16.14 -1.00
C PHE A 360 12.40 15.54 0.35
N ALA A 361 13.30 15.66 1.32
CA ALA A 361 12.99 15.38 2.70
C ALA A 361 13.75 16.32 3.64
N ARG A 362 13.10 16.71 4.74
CA ARG A 362 13.75 17.36 5.87
C ARG A 362 14.42 16.33 6.77
N PRO A 363 15.45 16.72 7.53
CA PRO A 363 15.92 15.90 8.63
C PRO A 363 14.77 15.62 9.59
N ALA A 364 14.71 14.41 10.16
CA ALA A 364 13.72 14.09 11.17
C ALA A 364 13.83 15.04 12.38
N GLU A 365 12.73 15.72 12.73
CA GLU A 365 12.68 16.61 13.92
C GLU A 365 12.77 15.81 15.24
N TYR A 366 12.47 14.51 15.18
CA TYR A 366 12.46 13.60 16.30
C TYR A 366 13.40 12.43 15.98
N GLY A 367 14.27 12.07 16.92
CA GLY A 367 15.30 11.05 16.72
C GLY A 367 16.70 11.64 16.78
N ARG A 368 17.71 10.79 16.53
CA ARG A 368 19.11 11.22 16.46
C ARG A 368 19.43 11.67 15.05
N VAL A 369 20.06 12.84 14.91
CA VAL A 369 20.45 13.40 13.61
C VAL A 369 21.36 12.43 12.85
N GLU A 370 22.22 11.73 13.59
CA GLU A 370 23.15 10.74 13.05
C GLU A 370 22.43 9.54 12.41
N ASP A 371 21.26 9.15 12.94
CA ASP A 371 20.47 8.03 12.39
C ASP A 371 19.82 8.45 11.06
N ASP A 372 19.31 9.69 10.98
CA ASP A 372 18.75 10.27 9.74
C ASP A 372 19.84 10.43 8.68
N GLU A 373 20.99 11.01 9.02
CA GLU A 373 22.14 11.14 8.11
C GLU A 373 22.65 9.78 7.62
N ALA A 374 22.76 8.79 8.52
CA ALA A 374 23.14 7.44 8.14
C ALA A 374 22.13 6.82 7.16
N LEU A 375 20.83 7.01 7.38
CA LEU A 375 19.79 6.55 6.46
C LEU A 375 19.88 7.26 5.10
N ARG A 376 20.02 8.59 5.09
CA ARG A 376 20.23 9.40 3.87
C ARG A 376 21.43 8.91 3.07
N ASN A 377 22.55 8.67 3.73
CA ASN A 377 23.78 8.19 3.09
C ASN A 377 23.60 6.81 2.46
N ARG A 378 22.88 5.89 3.13
CA ARG A 378 22.52 4.60 2.54
C ARG A 378 21.61 4.79 1.34
N MET A 379 20.54 5.57 1.46
CA MET A 379 19.57 5.82 0.38
C MET A 379 20.21 6.47 -0.85
N ALA A 380 21.16 7.39 -0.66
CA ALA A 380 21.92 8.02 -1.76
C ALA A 380 22.84 7.04 -2.51
N GLY A 381 23.15 5.89 -1.91
CA GLY A 381 23.88 4.82 -2.57
C GLY A 381 23.06 4.19 -3.69
N GLY A 382 23.53 4.29 -4.94
CA GLY A 382 22.81 3.76 -6.13
C GLY A 382 22.60 2.24 -6.18
N LYS A 383 23.10 1.48 -5.18
CA LYS A 383 22.90 0.03 -5.05
C LYS A 383 21.98 -0.36 -3.89
N THR A 384 21.52 0.60 -3.11
CA THR A 384 20.69 0.33 -1.94
C THR A 384 19.31 -0.13 -2.36
N ASP A 385 18.85 -1.21 -1.75
CA ASP A 385 17.48 -1.70 -1.91
C ASP A 385 16.59 -0.93 -0.95
N TRP A 386 15.84 0.05 -1.48
CA TRP A 386 15.03 0.93 -0.66
C TRP A 386 13.85 0.19 -0.02
N LEU A 387 13.31 -0.84 -0.67
CA LEU A 387 12.23 -1.64 -0.10
C LEU A 387 12.72 -2.48 1.09
N LEU A 388 13.95 -3.00 1.03
CA LEU A 388 14.57 -3.65 2.18
C LEU A 388 14.82 -2.68 3.34
N GLU A 389 15.36 -1.49 3.06
CA GLU A 389 15.56 -0.45 4.07
C GLU A 389 14.22 -0.02 4.71
N ALA A 390 13.15 0.10 3.91
CA ALA A 390 11.81 0.38 4.42
C ALA A 390 11.29 -0.73 5.34
N SER A 391 11.52 -2.01 4.99
CA SER A 391 11.14 -3.15 5.83
C SER A 391 11.86 -3.11 7.18
N LEU A 392 13.17 -2.81 7.18
CA LEU A 392 13.96 -2.69 8.39
C LEU A 392 13.49 -1.51 9.27
N LEU A 393 13.23 -0.36 8.65
CA LEU A 393 12.74 0.83 9.33
C LEU A 393 11.36 0.58 9.96
N LEU A 394 10.42 -0.01 9.23
CA LEU A 394 9.04 -0.24 9.71
C LEU A 394 8.94 -1.24 10.86
N LYS A 395 9.96 -2.10 11.05
CA LYS A 395 10.08 -3.03 12.19
C LYS A 395 10.77 -2.41 13.40
N SER A 396 11.39 -1.25 13.25
CA SER A 396 12.10 -0.57 14.32
C SER A 396 11.14 0.26 15.17
N GLU A 397 11.57 0.64 16.38
CA GLU A 397 10.83 1.58 17.23
C GLU A 397 10.73 2.99 16.61
N ALA A 398 11.60 3.31 15.65
CA ALA A 398 11.64 4.58 14.93
C ALA A 398 10.72 4.60 13.69
N ALA A 399 9.90 3.57 13.47
CA ALA A 399 8.97 3.50 12.34
C ALA A 399 8.02 4.70 12.32
N PRO A 400 7.97 5.49 11.23
CA PRO A 400 7.01 6.58 11.12
C PRO A 400 5.59 6.00 11.03
N LYS A 401 4.64 6.59 11.77
CA LYS A 401 3.24 6.13 11.72
C LYS A 401 2.56 6.74 10.50
N LEU A 402 1.92 5.90 9.67
CA LEU A 402 1.20 6.32 8.46
C LEU A 402 0.25 7.51 8.73
N GLN A 403 -0.51 7.46 9.81
CA GLN A 403 -1.49 8.49 10.20
C GLN A 403 -0.93 9.92 10.29
N PHE A 404 0.37 10.08 10.55
CA PHE A 404 0.98 11.40 10.77
C PHE A 404 1.57 12.02 9.51
N PHE A 405 2.09 11.21 8.58
CA PHE A 405 2.76 11.76 7.39
C PHE A 405 1.88 11.76 6.14
N LEU A 406 0.82 10.93 6.09
CA LEU A 406 -0.09 10.88 4.94
C LEU A 406 -0.78 12.22 4.64
N GLY A 407 -0.87 13.14 5.61
CA GLY A 407 -1.43 14.49 5.42
C GLY A 407 -0.39 15.60 5.26
N LYS A 408 0.91 15.28 5.12
CA LYS A 408 1.97 16.29 4.99
C LYS A 408 2.16 16.69 3.54
N ASP A 409 2.49 17.96 3.34
CA ASP A 409 3.06 18.43 2.08
C ASP A 409 4.50 17.95 1.89
N VAL A 410 4.99 17.98 0.65
CA VAL A 410 6.34 17.53 0.29
C VAL A 410 7.44 18.18 1.12
N ASN A 411 7.29 19.45 1.49
CA ASN A 411 8.31 20.16 2.24
C ASN A 411 8.35 19.75 3.71
N ARG A 412 7.36 19.01 4.23
CA ARG A 412 7.30 18.59 5.63
C ARG A 412 7.64 17.11 5.85
N MET A 413 7.85 16.36 4.77
CA MET A 413 8.23 14.96 4.82
C MET A 413 9.64 14.81 5.39
N THR A 414 9.84 13.84 6.28
CA THR A 414 11.18 13.45 6.76
C THR A 414 11.78 12.33 5.89
N THR A 415 13.07 12.04 6.03
CA THR A 415 13.71 10.95 5.26
C THR A 415 13.07 9.58 5.55
N PRO A 416 12.82 9.18 6.82
CA PRO A 416 12.08 7.96 7.12
C PRO A 416 10.68 7.92 6.48
N GLU A 417 9.94 9.02 6.51
CA GLU A 417 8.59 9.11 5.93
C GLU A 417 8.61 8.98 4.41
N LEU A 418 9.59 9.59 3.74
CA LEU A 418 9.77 9.48 2.30
C LEU A 418 10.09 8.04 1.87
N LEU A 419 10.95 7.35 2.62
CA LEU A 419 11.26 5.95 2.37
C LEU A 419 10.02 5.06 2.50
N VAL A 420 9.22 5.25 3.56
CA VAL A 420 7.96 4.51 3.74
C VAL A 420 6.92 4.90 2.69
N ALA A 421 6.86 6.16 2.26
CA ALA A 421 5.97 6.59 1.18
C ALA A 421 6.30 5.90 -0.15
N GLN A 422 7.57 5.71 -0.47
CA GLN A 422 7.99 4.95 -1.66
C GLN A 422 7.63 3.47 -1.55
N ALA A 423 7.77 2.85 -0.37
CA ALA A 423 7.35 1.47 -0.16
C ALA A 423 5.83 1.30 -0.24
N LEU A 424 5.06 2.25 0.31
CA LEU A 424 3.60 2.29 0.18
C LEU A 424 3.17 2.47 -1.28
N ALA A 425 3.85 3.32 -2.04
CA ALA A 425 3.61 3.48 -3.47
C ALA A 425 3.83 2.16 -4.22
N ALA A 426 4.94 1.46 -3.95
CA ALA A 426 5.20 0.15 -4.54
C ALA A 426 4.12 -0.88 -4.18
N TYR A 427 3.72 -0.97 -2.90
CA TYR A 427 2.64 -1.86 -2.45
C TYR A 427 1.33 -1.60 -3.19
N LEU A 428 0.94 -0.33 -3.33
CA LEU A 428 -0.31 0.00 -3.99
C LEU A 428 -0.27 -0.27 -5.50
N VAL A 429 0.84 0.08 -6.18
CA VAL A 429 0.97 -0.13 -7.64
C VAL A 429 1.07 -1.61 -8.01
N GLU A 430 1.77 -2.40 -7.20
CA GLU A 430 2.04 -3.81 -7.48
C GLU A 430 0.95 -4.73 -6.90
N GLY A 431 0.53 -4.49 -5.66
CA GLY A 431 -0.39 -5.35 -4.92
C GLY A 431 -1.87 -4.97 -5.02
N ARG A 432 -2.18 -3.68 -5.22
CA ARG A 432 -3.56 -3.15 -5.19
C ARG A 432 -3.91 -2.17 -6.35
N PRO A 433 -3.47 -2.39 -7.61
CA PRO A 433 -3.61 -1.40 -8.68
C PRO A 433 -5.06 -1.01 -9.04
N GLU A 434 -6.03 -1.89 -8.80
CA GLU A 434 -7.47 -1.69 -8.98
C GLU A 434 -8.07 -0.68 -8.01
N THR A 435 -7.49 -0.50 -6.82
CA THR A 435 -7.99 0.46 -5.81
C THR A 435 -7.45 1.88 -6.06
N LEU A 436 -6.33 1.99 -6.76
CA LEU A 436 -5.60 3.25 -6.92
C LEU A 436 -6.42 4.38 -7.57
N PRO A 437 -7.18 4.15 -8.67
CA PRO A 437 -7.97 5.23 -9.26
C PRO A 437 -8.98 5.86 -8.30
N ALA A 438 -9.61 5.05 -7.44
CA ALA A 438 -10.55 5.53 -6.43
C ALA A 438 -9.83 6.31 -5.31
N ILE A 439 -8.70 5.79 -4.83
CA ILE A 439 -7.84 6.45 -3.83
C ILE A 439 -7.40 7.84 -4.34
N TRP A 440 -6.86 7.93 -5.55
CA TRP A 440 -6.36 9.18 -6.10
C TRP A 440 -7.44 10.20 -6.37
N THR A 441 -8.56 9.77 -6.93
CA THR A 441 -9.69 10.66 -7.20
C THR A 441 -10.18 11.29 -5.90
N ALA A 442 -10.41 10.48 -4.85
CA ALA A 442 -10.86 11.00 -3.57
C ALA A 442 -9.84 11.94 -2.89
N ILE A 443 -8.54 11.60 -2.94
CA ILE A 443 -7.49 12.44 -2.35
C ILE A 443 -7.40 13.79 -3.07
N GLY A 444 -7.36 13.79 -4.40
CA GLY A 444 -7.25 15.04 -5.16
C GLY A 444 -8.52 15.89 -5.18
N GLU A 445 -9.69 15.31 -4.86
CA GLU A 445 -10.91 16.03 -4.49
C GLU A 445 -10.84 16.67 -3.08
N GLY A 446 -9.72 16.50 -2.38
CA GLY A 446 -9.44 17.12 -1.08
C GLY A 446 -9.83 16.26 0.13
N GLN A 447 -10.17 14.99 -0.05
CA GLN A 447 -10.46 14.11 1.08
C GLN A 447 -9.16 13.72 1.82
N PRO A 448 -9.18 13.59 3.17
CA PRO A 448 -7.98 13.25 3.92
C PRO A 448 -7.43 11.85 3.55
N SER A 449 -6.16 11.78 3.11
CA SER A 449 -5.52 10.53 2.69
C SER A 449 -5.65 9.37 3.70
N PRO A 450 -5.51 9.57 5.03
CA PRO A 450 -5.78 8.52 6.00
C PRO A 450 -7.14 7.84 5.83
N GLN A 451 -8.21 8.65 5.77
CA GLN A 451 -9.59 8.15 5.71
C GLN A 451 -9.88 7.47 4.37
N VAL A 452 -9.33 8.03 3.28
CA VAL A 452 -9.46 7.44 1.95
C VAL A 452 -8.79 6.07 1.91
N LEU A 453 -7.56 5.93 2.41
CA LEU A 453 -6.87 4.64 2.42
C LEU A 453 -7.63 3.61 3.27
N GLU A 454 -8.14 3.99 4.44
CA GLU A 454 -8.88 3.06 5.30
C GLU A 454 -10.17 2.57 4.64
N ARG A 455 -10.89 3.47 3.97
CA ARG A 455 -12.12 3.16 3.25
C ARG A 455 -11.85 2.24 2.06
N GLU A 456 -10.94 2.64 1.16
CA GLU A 456 -10.72 1.94 -0.10
C GLU A 456 -9.99 0.59 0.09
N LEU A 457 -9.18 0.46 1.13
CA LEU A 457 -8.48 -0.80 1.45
C LEU A 457 -9.21 -1.67 2.48
N GLY A 458 -10.29 -1.16 3.08
CA GLY A 458 -11.10 -1.88 4.07
C GLY A 458 -10.31 -2.28 5.33
N THR A 459 -9.31 -1.48 5.73
CA THR A 459 -8.45 -1.77 6.89
C THR A 459 -8.00 -0.47 7.56
N ASP A 460 -7.81 -0.48 8.89
CA ASP A 460 -7.24 0.69 9.58
C ASP A 460 -5.75 0.89 9.24
N LEU A 461 -5.22 2.09 9.48
CA LEU A 461 -3.83 2.41 9.14
C LEU A 461 -2.78 1.61 9.95
N THR A 462 -3.10 1.16 11.16
CA THR A 462 -2.17 0.35 11.96
C THR A 462 -2.00 -1.03 11.31
N ARG A 463 -3.12 -1.63 10.91
CA ARG A 463 -3.15 -2.89 10.17
C ARG A 463 -2.54 -2.73 8.78
N LEU A 464 -2.82 -1.64 8.05
CA LEU A 464 -2.16 -1.37 6.78
C LEU A 464 -0.64 -1.35 6.92
N GLN A 465 -0.11 -0.72 7.97
CA GLN A 465 1.32 -0.71 8.23
C GLN A 465 1.86 -2.12 8.51
N ALA A 466 1.14 -2.94 9.28
CA ALA A 466 1.51 -4.34 9.52
C ALA A 466 1.47 -5.18 8.23
N THR A 467 0.44 -5.00 7.40
CA THR A 467 0.32 -5.63 6.08
C THR A 467 1.47 -5.20 5.18
N LEU A 468 1.85 -3.92 5.17
CA LEU A 468 2.98 -3.42 4.40
C LEU A 468 4.30 -4.07 4.84
N VAL A 469 4.54 -4.21 6.15
CA VAL A 469 5.72 -4.91 6.68
C VAL A 469 5.77 -6.34 6.18
N ARG A 470 4.66 -7.08 6.34
CA ARG A 470 4.54 -8.47 5.89
C ARG A 470 4.72 -8.59 4.37
N TRP A 471 4.11 -7.71 3.60
CA TRP A 471 4.25 -7.68 2.14
C TRP A 471 5.70 -7.46 1.73
N LEU A 472 6.42 -6.54 2.36
CA LEU A 472 7.85 -6.31 2.08
C LEU A 472 8.71 -7.54 2.40
N GLU A 473 8.41 -8.25 3.50
CA GLU A 473 9.12 -9.49 3.87
C GLU A 473 8.88 -10.62 2.88
N GLU A 474 7.61 -10.85 2.55
CA GLU A 474 7.21 -11.94 1.66
C GLU A 474 7.64 -11.65 0.23
N ARG A 475 7.41 -10.44 -0.28
CA ARG A 475 7.82 -10.03 -1.63
C ARG A 475 9.33 -10.14 -1.84
N GLY A 476 10.11 -9.80 -0.82
CA GLY A 476 11.55 -9.61 -0.93
C GLY A 476 11.92 -8.26 -1.54
N GLY A 477 13.22 -8.09 -1.76
CA GLY A 477 13.83 -6.85 -2.24
C GLY A 477 13.49 -6.49 -3.70
N GLU A 478 14.06 -5.37 -4.16
CA GLU A 478 13.96 -4.89 -5.54
C GLU A 478 14.58 -5.86 -6.57
N GLY A 479 15.56 -6.66 -6.15
CA GLY A 479 16.30 -7.60 -7.00
C GLY A 479 15.55 -8.88 -7.39
N GLY A 480 14.30 -9.07 -6.94
CA GLY A 480 13.41 -10.11 -7.47
C GLY A 480 13.75 -11.56 -7.13
N GLU A 481 14.91 -11.87 -6.52
CA GLU A 481 15.07 -13.19 -5.90
C GLU A 481 14.36 -13.18 -4.55
N PRO A 482 13.26 -13.95 -4.39
CA PRO A 482 12.65 -14.11 -3.08
C PRO A 482 13.70 -14.68 -2.12
N PRO A 483 13.72 -14.25 -0.85
CA PRO A 483 14.59 -14.89 0.13
C PRO A 483 14.30 -16.39 0.09
N LYS A 484 15.33 -17.22 -0.16
CA LYS A 484 15.18 -18.68 -0.16
C LYS A 484 14.58 -19.08 1.17
N VAL A 485 13.29 -19.39 1.17
CA VAL A 485 12.60 -19.89 2.35
C VAL A 485 13.30 -21.18 2.70
N LYS A 486 14.08 -21.18 3.78
CA LYS A 486 14.64 -22.42 4.30
C LYS A 486 13.42 -23.31 4.56
N PRO A 487 13.32 -24.49 3.92
CA PRO A 487 12.17 -25.36 4.14
C PRO A 487 12.04 -25.52 5.65
N GLU A 488 10.84 -25.25 6.17
CA GLU A 488 10.54 -25.55 7.56
C GLU A 488 11.06 -26.95 7.81
N LYS A 489 12.04 -27.08 8.72
CA LYS A 489 12.46 -28.40 9.17
C LYS A 489 11.17 -29.00 9.70
N LYS A 490 10.58 -29.94 8.95
CA LYS A 490 9.48 -30.77 9.43
C LYS A 490 9.95 -31.26 10.79
N GLY A 491 9.44 -30.63 11.85
CA GLY A 491 9.66 -31.11 13.19
C GLY A 491 9.24 -32.55 13.11
N LYS A 492 10.15 -33.48 13.41
CA LYS A 492 9.72 -34.82 13.75
C LYS A 492 8.89 -34.62 15.03
N PHE A 493 7.58 -34.48 14.83
CA PHE A 493 6.59 -34.38 15.89
C PHE A 493 6.54 -35.68 16.67
#